data_AF-A0A966W0N2-F1
#
_entry.id   AF-A0A966W0N2-F1
#
_cell.length_a   1.000
_cell.length_b   1.000
_cell.length_c   1.000
_cell.angle_alpha   90.00
_cell.angle_beta   90.00
_cell.angle_gamma   90.00
#
_symmetry.space_group_name_H-M   'P 1'
#
loop_
_entity.id
_entity.type
_entity.pdbx_description
1 polymer ?
#
loop_
_entity_poly.entity_id
_entity_poly.type
_entity_poly.pdbx_seq_one_letter_code
_entity_poly.pdbx_strand_id
1 'polypeptide(L)'
;MSLALTGALLVMNYALFRSHGGISGFGEERKVIVTAKRLVRQTQPAPAPAASPTNAPSFHWSALESADYAVYAANLRAVGCPERTLRDILLPDIEKFYEEREHKMREPAEDTFWQTSDQRDALQRQREAKARALTLEKRALIQRLLGAELSYQALKELRTDNMTSGIVDLLLGFLEVAKSDQLFTVHKLREEDARDFLTAVEGILLDEEIPQLQAVRDRYERELGAALRADEFEELRLRLAVIGGEQKLSRRAGVNVTGAELREIYRLYTDTHDVFAKTLNLEGEIYPEGMQEKGDAAFQELLRRFLGPERFADAERAQDGLFRELFESTENRGVSKAALVQAYEARRAAAAQAAQILGDAQLSADERALLLAALRAQTTQALARSLGPVGFDAYVKTHGQQLTNSLSLPVTQPPAGLIRVK
;
A
#
# COMPACT_ATOMS: atom_id res chain seq x y z
N MET A 1 6.66 -6.23 -17.29
CA MET A 1 6.27 -4.82 -17.08
C MET A 1 5.28 -4.77 -15.93
N SER A 2 5.70 -4.19 -14.80
CA SER A 2 4.99 -4.17 -13.52
C SER A 2 3.91 -3.08 -13.52
N LEU A 3 2.66 -3.46 -13.80
CA LEU A 3 1.52 -2.53 -13.86
C LEU A 3 0.64 -2.52 -12.59
N ALA A 4 0.81 -3.49 -11.68
CA ALA A 4 -0.03 -3.60 -10.49
C ALA A 4 0.42 -2.68 -9.35
N LEU A 5 1.73 -2.42 -9.20
CA LEU A 5 2.22 -1.42 -8.24
C LEU A 5 1.85 0.01 -8.69
N THR A 6 1.80 0.28 -10.00
CA THR A 6 1.33 1.57 -10.52
C THR A 6 -0.15 1.83 -10.23
N GLY A 7 -1.01 0.81 -10.17
CA GLY A 7 -2.44 0.98 -9.93
C GLY A 7 -2.75 1.50 -8.51
N ALA A 8 -2.17 0.86 -7.49
CA ALA A 8 -2.33 1.28 -6.10
C ALA A 8 -1.54 2.58 -5.79
N LEU A 9 -0.36 2.78 -6.40
CA LEU A 9 0.45 3.99 -6.23
C LEU A 9 -0.14 5.23 -6.95
N LEU A 10 -0.85 5.07 -8.07
CA LEU A 10 -1.52 6.19 -8.76
C LEU A 10 -2.69 6.77 -7.97
N VAL A 11 -3.43 5.93 -7.23
CA VAL A 11 -4.54 6.39 -6.37
C VAL A 11 -4.00 7.22 -5.19
N MET A 12 -2.82 6.89 -4.67
CA MET A 12 -2.13 7.65 -3.61
C MET A 12 -1.72 9.07 -4.06
N ASN A 13 -1.38 9.24 -5.36
CA ASN A 13 -0.91 10.50 -5.91
C ASN A 13 -2.01 11.57 -6.00
N TYR A 14 -3.27 11.18 -6.25
CA TYR A 14 -4.38 12.15 -6.35
C TYR A 14 -4.83 12.69 -4.98
N ALA A 15 -4.74 11.88 -3.91
CA ALA A 15 -5.20 12.25 -2.58
C ALA A 15 -4.18 13.15 -1.83
N LEU A 16 -2.88 12.95 -2.03
CA LEU A 16 -1.84 13.70 -1.31
C LEU A 16 -1.59 15.10 -1.91
N PHE A 17 -1.73 15.28 -3.23
CA PHE A 17 -1.51 16.58 -3.89
C PHE A 17 -2.61 17.63 -3.66
N ARG A 18 -3.83 17.22 -3.28
CA ARG A 18 -4.90 18.19 -2.94
C ARG A 18 -4.84 18.73 -1.51
N SER A 19 -4.00 18.16 -0.64
CA SER A 19 -3.98 18.50 0.78
C SER A 19 -2.91 19.52 1.21
N HIS A 20 -2.04 19.97 0.30
CA HIS A 20 -1.00 20.96 0.62
C HIS A 20 -1.44 22.39 0.21
N GLY A 21 -2.49 22.88 0.88
CA GLY A 21 -2.73 24.32 1.02
C GLY A 21 -1.72 24.89 2.03
N GLY A 22 -0.95 25.88 1.59
CA GLY A 22 0.32 26.26 2.19
C GLY A 22 0.29 26.78 3.63
N ILE A 23 1.39 26.53 4.33
CA ILE A 23 1.87 27.36 5.43
C ILE A 23 3.37 27.57 5.20
N SER A 24 3.70 28.75 4.69
CA SER A 24 5.05 29.31 4.71
C SER A 24 5.31 29.85 6.11
N GLY A 25 6.38 29.41 6.75
CA GLY A 25 6.79 29.91 8.07
C GLY A 25 8.25 29.60 8.33
N PHE A 26 9.12 30.54 7.97
CA PHE A 26 10.55 30.56 8.32
C PHE A 26 10.73 30.49 9.84
N GLY A 27 11.58 29.58 10.31
CA GLY A 27 12.08 29.52 11.68
C GLY A 27 13.58 29.32 11.66
N GLU A 28 14.32 30.38 12.01
CA GLU A 28 15.79 30.41 12.12
C GLU A 28 16.33 29.33 13.08
N GLU A 29 17.28 28.52 12.60
CA GLU A 29 18.09 27.65 13.44
C GLU A 29 19.05 28.48 14.31
N ARG A 30 18.69 28.66 15.58
CA ARG A 30 19.57 29.27 16.59
C ARG A 30 20.53 28.22 17.16
N LYS A 31 21.73 28.16 16.60
CA LYS A 31 22.83 27.27 17.04
C LYS A 31 23.33 27.69 18.44
N VAL A 32 22.95 26.94 19.47
CA VAL A 32 23.44 27.14 20.85
C VAL A 32 24.78 26.41 21.01
N ILE A 33 25.88 27.17 21.09
CA ILE A 33 27.22 26.65 21.39
C ILE A 33 27.40 26.67 22.90
N VAL A 34 27.32 25.51 23.56
CA VAL A 34 27.63 25.37 24.98
C VAL A 34 29.15 25.26 25.15
N THR A 35 29.77 26.37 25.55
CA THR A 35 31.20 26.43 25.90
C THR A 35 31.38 26.03 27.37
N ALA A 36 31.79 24.80 27.64
CA ALA A 36 32.23 24.38 28.96
C ALA A 36 33.75 24.58 29.10
N LYS A 37 34.16 25.64 29.80
CA LYS A 37 35.56 25.83 30.24
C LYS A 37 35.87 24.84 31.38
N ARG A 38 36.61 23.77 31.10
CA ARG A 38 37.13 22.87 32.13
C ARG A 38 38.47 23.41 32.65
N LEU A 39 38.51 23.80 33.92
CA LEU A 39 39.73 24.18 34.63
C LEU A 39 40.62 22.93 34.80
N VAL A 40 41.79 22.92 34.17
CA VAL A 40 42.79 21.85 34.33
C VAL A 40 43.60 22.13 35.60
N ARG A 41 43.38 21.35 36.66
CA ARG A 41 44.28 21.28 37.81
C ARG A 41 45.46 20.39 37.44
N GLN A 42 46.62 20.99 37.16
CA GLN A 42 47.86 20.23 36.95
C GLN A 42 48.21 19.48 38.25
N THR A 43 48.16 18.16 38.18
CA THR A 43 48.62 17.27 39.23
C THR A 43 49.83 16.52 38.67
N GLN A 44 50.95 16.62 39.37
CA GLN A 44 52.24 16.04 39.00
C GLN A 44 52.14 14.51 38.90
N PRO A 45 52.67 13.86 37.84
CA PRO A 45 52.49 12.43 37.66
C PRO A 45 53.38 11.61 38.60
N ALA A 46 52.76 10.69 39.34
CA ALA A 46 53.45 9.59 40.02
C ALA A 46 54.04 8.62 38.97
N PRO A 47 55.19 7.96 39.24
CA PRO A 47 55.85 7.09 38.28
C PRO A 47 54.94 5.90 37.92
N ALA A 48 54.76 5.69 36.62
CA ALA A 48 53.97 4.59 36.08
C ALA A 48 54.57 3.23 36.48
N PRO A 49 53.76 2.26 36.94
CA PRO A 49 54.21 0.87 36.96
C PRO A 49 54.52 0.43 35.53
N ALA A 50 55.66 -0.24 35.35
CA ALA A 50 56.16 -0.71 34.07
C ALA A 50 55.06 -1.47 33.30
N ALA A 51 54.64 -0.90 32.17
CA ALA A 51 53.78 -1.59 31.22
C ALA A 51 54.58 -2.77 30.64
N SER A 52 54.16 -3.99 30.96
CA SER A 52 54.55 -5.15 30.17
C SER A 52 54.13 -4.91 28.72
N PRO A 53 54.98 -5.17 27.71
CA PRO A 53 54.52 -5.16 26.32
C PRO A 53 53.55 -6.32 26.17
N THR A 54 52.26 -6.04 26.23
CA THR A 54 51.24 -6.94 25.71
C THR A 54 51.48 -6.99 24.20
N ASN A 55 52.25 -7.97 23.74
CA ASN A 55 52.28 -8.39 22.34
C ASN A 55 50.90 -8.97 21.99
N ALA A 56 49.89 -8.10 21.92
CA ALA A 56 48.65 -8.45 21.23
C ALA A 56 49.04 -8.58 19.75
N PRO A 57 48.76 -9.72 19.10
CA PRO A 57 49.03 -9.86 17.67
C PRO A 57 48.34 -8.72 16.92
N SER A 58 49.03 -8.15 15.92
CA SER A 58 48.44 -7.15 15.04
C SER A 58 47.18 -7.72 14.39
N PHE A 59 46.10 -6.95 14.42
CA PHE A 59 44.85 -7.36 13.79
C PHE A 59 45.03 -7.41 12.26
N HIS A 60 44.72 -8.57 11.67
CA HIS A 60 44.74 -8.78 10.22
C HIS A 60 43.38 -9.33 9.77
N TRP A 61 42.78 -8.71 8.75
CA TRP A 61 41.48 -9.11 8.20
C TRP A 61 41.45 -10.55 7.69
N SER A 62 42.58 -11.06 7.21
CA SER A 62 42.74 -12.45 6.77
C SER A 62 42.56 -13.48 7.90
N ALA A 63 42.61 -13.05 9.17
CA ALA A 63 42.31 -13.92 10.30
C ALA A 63 40.80 -14.06 10.59
N LEU A 64 39.97 -13.18 10.00
CA LEU A 64 38.52 -13.19 10.14
C LEU A 64 37.82 -13.82 8.94
N GLU A 65 38.23 -13.41 7.74
CA GLU A 65 37.60 -13.82 6.49
C GLU A 65 37.86 -15.29 6.19
N SER A 66 36.82 -16.00 5.76
CA SER A 66 36.91 -17.39 5.34
C SER A 66 36.00 -17.64 4.15
N ALA A 67 36.40 -18.54 3.26
CA ALA A 67 35.56 -18.99 2.16
C ALA A 67 34.33 -19.79 2.64
N ASP A 68 34.38 -20.35 3.86
CA ASP A 68 33.22 -20.93 4.52
C ASP A 68 32.51 -19.85 5.34
N TYR A 69 31.32 -19.47 4.88
CA TYR A 69 30.51 -18.45 5.54
C TYR A 69 30.12 -18.79 6.99
N ALA A 70 30.05 -20.07 7.38
CA ALA A 70 29.81 -20.46 8.76
C ALA A 70 31.02 -20.13 9.65
N VAL A 71 32.23 -20.38 9.16
CA VAL A 71 33.49 -20.02 9.83
C VAL A 71 33.65 -18.50 9.86
N TYR A 72 33.36 -17.81 8.74
CA TYR A 72 33.44 -16.36 8.67
C TYR A 72 32.48 -15.69 9.68
N ALA A 73 31.22 -16.13 9.74
CA ALA A 73 30.25 -15.64 10.71
C ALA A 73 30.67 -15.92 12.16
N ALA A 74 31.23 -17.10 12.45
CA ALA A 74 31.73 -17.44 13.78
C ALA A 74 32.92 -16.56 14.20
N ASN A 75 33.87 -16.32 13.29
CA ASN A 75 35.01 -15.45 13.53
C ASN A 75 34.58 -14.01 13.83
N LEU A 76 33.61 -13.47 13.07
CA LEU A 76 33.04 -12.14 13.31
C LEU A 76 32.38 -12.05 14.70
N ARG A 77 31.62 -13.07 15.10
CA ARG A 77 31.02 -13.11 16.45
C ARG A 77 32.08 -13.22 17.55
N ALA A 78 33.14 -14.00 17.33
CA ALA A 78 34.21 -14.21 18.32
C ALA A 78 34.95 -12.91 18.66
N VAL A 79 35.05 -11.96 17.72
CA VAL A 79 35.64 -10.63 17.97
C VAL A 79 34.64 -9.61 18.53
N GLY A 80 33.42 -10.04 18.86
CA GLY A 80 32.38 -9.17 19.43
C GLY A 80 31.68 -8.28 18.41
N CYS A 81 31.67 -8.65 17.12
CA CYS A 81 30.93 -7.91 16.09
C CYS A 81 29.42 -7.90 16.41
N PRO A 82 28.76 -6.73 16.48
CA PRO A 82 27.32 -6.66 16.65
C PRO A 82 26.58 -7.37 15.52
N GLU A 83 25.47 -8.06 15.82
CA GLU A 83 24.70 -8.83 14.81
C GLU A 83 24.23 -7.96 13.63
N ARG A 84 23.93 -6.68 13.86
CA ARG A 84 23.60 -5.74 12.78
C ARG A 84 24.75 -5.58 11.80
N THR A 85 25.96 -5.33 12.30
CA THR A 85 27.16 -5.17 11.48
C THR A 85 27.53 -6.46 10.78
N LEU A 86 27.36 -7.61 11.45
CA LEU A 86 27.54 -8.92 10.83
C LEU A 86 26.59 -9.11 9.63
N ARG A 87 25.31 -8.74 9.75
CA ARG A 87 24.35 -8.76 8.63
C ARG A 87 24.77 -7.83 7.49
N ASP A 88 25.16 -6.60 7.80
CA ASP A 88 25.58 -5.61 6.81
C ASP A 88 26.88 -6.03 6.06
N ILE A 89 27.70 -6.91 6.65
CA ILE A 89 28.89 -7.49 6.01
C ILE A 89 28.52 -8.73 5.18
N LEU A 90 27.83 -9.71 5.77
CA LEU A 90 27.61 -11.02 5.14
C LEU A 90 26.54 -11.00 4.04
N LEU A 91 25.46 -10.23 4.20
CA LEU A 91 24.38 -10.20 3.21
C LEU A 91 24.84 -9.77 1.80
N PRO A 92 25.54 -8.63 1.62
CA PRO A 92 26.01 -8.23 0.29
C PRO A 92 27.03 -9.21 -0.29
N ASP A 93 27.87 -9.82 0.55
CA ASP A 93 28.89 -10.75 0.09
C ASP A 93 28.28 -12.09 -0.37
N ILE A 94 27.34 -12.64 0.40
CA ILE A 94 26.56 -13.83 0.00
C ILE A 94 25.77 -13.53 -1.28
N GLU A 95 25.15 -12.36 -1.39
CA GLU A 95 24.43 -11.98 -2.61
C GLU A 95 25.36 -12.02 -3.82
N LYS A 96 26.52 -11.36 -3.73
CA LYS A 96 27.53 -11.35 -4.80
C LYS A 96 28.01 -12.76 -5.16
N PHE A 97 28.26 -13.61 -4.16
CA PHE A 97 28.66 -15.00 -4.39
C PHE A 97 27.60 -15.79 -5.18
N TYR A 98 26.32 -15.62 -4.85
CA TYR A 98 25.23 -16.29 -5.56
C TYR A 98 24.94 -15.66 -6.93
N GLU A 99 25.08 -14.35 -7.11
CA GLU A 99 25.03 -13.67 -8.42
C GLU A 99 26.10 -14.23 -9.37
N GLU A 100 27.34 -14.44 -8.89
CA GLU A 100 28.41 -15.05 -9.68
C GLU A 100 28.11 -16.52 -10.02
N ARG A 101 27.53 -17.29 -9.09
CA ARG A 101 27.11 -18.68 -9.35
C ARG A 101 25.98 -18.73 -10.39
N GLU A 102 25.01 -17.84 -10.30
CA GLU A 102 23.93 -17.73 -11.27
C GLU A 102 24.49 -17.38 -12.65
N HIS A 103 25.38 -16.39 -12.74
CA HIS A 103 26.02 -15.99 -14.00
C HIS A 103 26.81 -17.14 -14.63
N LYS A 104 27.51 -17.97 -13.83
CA LYS A 104 28.23 -19.15 -14.32
C LYS A 104 27.30 -20.28 -14.79
N MET A 105 26.11 -20.38 -14.21
CA MET A 105 25.10 -21.37 -14.61
C MET A 105 24.29 -20.94 -15.84
N ARG A 106 24.26 -19.65 -16.17
CA ARG A 106 23.65 -19.15 -17.39
C ARG A 106 24.47 -19.61 -18.59
N GLU A 107 24.03 -20.69 -19.22
CA GLU A 107 24.59 -21.20 -20.47
C GLU A 107 24.52 -20.10 -21.56
N PRO A 108 25.52 -20.00 -22.46
CA PRO A 108 25.45 -19.08 -23.59
C PRO A 108 24.22 -19.37 -24.44
N ALA A 109 23.68 -18.35 -25.11
CA ALA A 109 22.51 -18.50 -25.98
C ALA A 109 22.84 -19.49 -27.11
N GLU A 110 22.42 -20.74 -26.95
CA GLU A 110 22.48 -21.75 -28.01
C GLU A 110 21.57 -21.32 -29.17
N ASP A 111 21.91 -21.72 -30.39
CA ASP A 111 21.04 -21.49 -31.55
C ASP A 111 19.77 -22.34 -31.40
N THR A 112 18.70 -21.68 -30.94
CA THR A 112 17.39 -22.30 -30.68
C THR A 112 16.43 -22.17 -31.88
N PHE A 113 16.90 -21.67 -33.03
CA PHE A 113 16.05 -21.35 -34.19
C PHE A 113 15.21 -22.55 -34.67
N TRP A 114 15.78 -23.76 -34.64
CA TRP A 114 15.11 -25.00 -35.06
C TRP A 114 14.48 -25.81 -33.92
N GLN A 115 14.47 -25.31 -32.69
CA GLN A 115 13.80 -25.99 -31.59
C GLN A 115 12.27 -25.91 -31.74
N THR A 116 11.58 -26.96 -31.33
CA THR A 116 10.11 -26.96 -31.22
C THR A 116 9.66 -26.19 -29.97
N SER A 117 8.35 -25.89 -29.85
CA SER A 117 7.81 -25.25 -28.63
C SER A 117 8.08 -26.10 -27.40
N ASP A 118 7.73 -27.39 -27.44
CA ASP A 118 7.89 -28.32 -26.32
C ASP A 118 9.35 -28.41 -25.82
N GLN A 119 10.31 -28.36 -26.75
CA GLN A 119 11.74 -28.35 -26.41
C GLN A 119 12.16 -27.05 -25.71
N ARG A 120 11.67 -25.90 -26.18
CA ARG A 120 11.90 -24.60 -25.53
C ARG A 120 11.27 -24.55 -24.15
N ASP A 121 10.03 -25.04 -24.01
CA ASP A 121 9.29 -25.03 -22.76
C ASP A 121 9.93 -25.99 -21.74
N ALA A 122 10.41 -27.16 -22.17
CA ALA A 122 11.17 -28.06 -21.31
C ALA A 122 12.51 -27.46 -20.84
N LEU A 123 13.26 -26.81 -21.74
CA LEU A 123 14.52 -26.14 -21.40
C LEU A 123 14.28 -24.97 -20.44
N GLN A 124 13.24 -24.18 -20.67
CA GLN A 124 12.85 -23.07 -19.82
C GLN A 124 12.47 -23.56 -18.41
N ARG A 125 11.64 -24.59 -18.30
CA ARG A 125 11.31 -25.22 -17.01
C ARG A 125 12.55 -25.74 -16.27
N GLN A 126 13.52 -26.32 -17.00
CA GLN A 126 14.77 -26.77 -16.39
C GLN A 126 15.60 -25.59 -15.86
N ARG A 127 15.70 -24.49 -16.62
CA ARG A 127 16.41 -23.27 -16.22
C ARG A 127 15.77 -22.65 -14.98
N GLU A 128 14.45 -22.54 -14.98
CA GLU A 128 13.70 -22.03 -13.82
C GLU A 128 13.86 -22.93 -12.60
N ALA A 129 13.82 -24.26 -12.76
CA ALA A 129 14.05 -25.18 -11.65
C ALA A 129 15.46 -25.03 -11.05
N LYS A 130 16.50 -24.88 -11.90
CA LYS A 130 17.88 -24.60 -11.45
C LYS A 130 17.98 -23.25 -10.71
N ALA A 131 17.35 -22.20 -11.25
CA ALA A 131 17.32 -20.88 -10.62
C ALA A 131 16.61 -20.91 -9.26
N ARG A 132 15.43 -21.53 -9.18
CA ARG A 132 14.70 -21.72 -7.92
C ARG A 132 15.53 -22.50 -6.89
N ALA A 133 16.20 -23.57 -7.29
CA ALA A 133 17.07 -24.33 -6.39
C ALA A 133 18.21 -23.48 -5.82
N LEU A 134 18.82 -22.63 -6.64
CA LEU A 134 19.87 -21.70 -6.20
C LEU A 134 19.32 -20.66 -5.21
N THR A 135 18.15 -20.08 -5.49
CA THR A 135 17.49 -19.12 -4.60
C THR A 135 17.18 -19.76 -3.24
N LEU A 136 16.67 -20.99 -3.21
CA LEU A 136 16.41 -21.72 -1.97
C LEU A 136 17.70 -22.04 -1.21
N GLU A 137 18.77 -22.42 -1.91
CA GLU A 137 20.10 -22.63 -1.31
C GLU A 137 20.61 -21.35 -0.63
N LYS A 138 20.51 -20.20 -1.32
CA LYS A 138 20.89 -18.88 -0.79
C LYS A 138 20.08 -18.53 0.46
N ARG A 139 18.75 -18.62 0.40
CA ARG A 139 17.86 -18.31 1.53
C ARG A 139 18.14 -19.20 2.74
N ALA A 140 18.35 -20.50 2.52
CA ALA A 140 18.70 -21.45 3.59
C ALA A 140 20.06 -21.15 4.24
N LEU A 141 21.05 -20.72 3.45
CA LEU A 141 22.34 -20.27 3.97
C LEU A 141 22.17 -19.02 4.84
N ILE A 142 21.47 -18.00 4.34
CA ILE A 142 21.22 -16.75 5.07
C ILE A 142 20.50 -17.04 6.40
N GLN A 143 19.44 -17.84 6.36
CA GLN A 143 18.69 -18.21 7.56
C GLN A 143 19.57 -18.94 8.59
N ARG A 144 20.40 -19.89 8.14
CA ARG A 144 21.31 -20.63 9.02
C ARG A 144 22.34 -19.72 9.69
N LEU A 145 22.88 -18.75 8.97
CA LEU A 145 23.95 -17.89 9.47
C LEU A 145 23.44 -16.74 10.34
N LEU A 146 22.29 -16.17 10.00
CA LEU A 146 21.77 -14.93 10.57
C LEU A 146 20.54 -15.13 11.47
N GLY A 147 19.99 -16.35 11.51
CA GLY A 147 18.83 -16.71 12.32
C GLY A 147 17.49 -16.19 11.79
N ALA A 148 17.47 -15.53 10.63
CA ALA A 148 16.27 -15.03 9.97
C ALA A 148 16.41 -15.09 8.45
N GLU A 149 15.31 -15.30 7.73
CA GLU A 149 15.29 -15.10 6.28
C GLU A 149 15.44 -13.59 6.00
N LEU A 150 16.60 -13.20 5.48
CA LEU A 150 16.94 -11.82 5.10
C LEU A 150 17.25 -11.75 3.60
N SER A 151 17.14 -10.55 3.02
CA SER A 151 17.27 -10.29 1.59
C SER A 151 18.01 -8.98 1.41
N TYR A 152 19.20 -9.06 0.82
CA TYR A 152 19.98 -7.87 0.51
C TYR A 152 19.22 -6.91 -0.42
N GLN A 153 18.57 -7.44 -1.46
CA GLN A 153 17.83 -6.62 -2.42
C GLN A 153 16.65 -5.90 -1.77
N ALA A 154 15.88 -6.59 -0.90
CA ALA A 154 14.79 -5.97 -0.17
C ALA A 154 15.31 -4.84 0.75
N LEU A 155 16.35 -5.11 1.54
CA LEU A 155 16.90 -4.08 2.43
C LEU A 155 17.52 -2.91 1.67
N LYS A 156 18.12 -3.17 0.50
CA LYS A 156 18.62 -2.13 -0.40
C LYS A 156 17.46 -1.28 -0.94
N GLU A 157 16.38 -1.90 -1.42
CA GLU A 157 15.16 -1.21 -1.85
C GLU A 157 14.64 -0.31 -0.72
N LEU A 158 14.45 -0.87 0.48
CA LEU A 158 13.99 -0.14 1.65
C LEU A 158 14.85 1.10 1.99
N ARG A 159 16.18 0.96 1.90
CA ARG A 159 17.13 2.03 2.26
C ARG A 159 17.32 3.08 1.17
N THR A 160 17.04 2.76 -0.10
CA THR A 160 17.35 3.62 -1.24
C THR A 160 16.12 4.22 -1.91
N ASP A 161 14.97 3.56 -1.80
CA ASP A 161 13.70 4.05 -2.32
C ASP A 161 12.94 4.81 -1.24
N ASN A 162 12.87 6.14 -1.39
CA ASN A 162 12.18 7.01 -0.43
C ASN A 162 10.68 6.70 -0.28
N MET A 163 10.03 6.24 -1.34
CA MET A 163 8.59 5.91 -1.29
C MET A 163 8.37 4.64 -0.49
N THR A 164 9.18 3.61 -0.77
CA THR A 164 9.16 2.34 -0.04
C THR A 164 9.47 2.57 1.43
N SER A 165 10.51 3.34 1.73
CA SER A 165 10.87 3.75 3.09
C SER A 165 9.70 4.44 3.81
N GLY A 166 9.07 5.43 3.18
CA GLY A 166 7.93 6.14 3.78
C GLY A 166 6.71 5.24 4.07
N ILE A 167 6.42 4.27 3.20
CA ILE A 167 5.33 3.31 3.42
C ILE A 167 5.68 2.35 4.56
N VAL A 168 6.92 1.87 4.61
CA VAL A 168 7.38 0.97 5.66
C VAL A 168 7.46 1.67 7.01
N ASP A 169 7.89 2.92 7.07
CA ASP A 169 7.86 3.73 8.29
C ASP A 169 6.41 3.94 8.78
N LEU A 170 5.47 4.16 7.87
CA LEU A 170 4.05 4.26 8.21
C LEU A 170 3.50 2.95 8.80
N LEU A 171 3.83 1.80 8.20
CA LEU A 171 3.36 0.48 8.62
C LEU A 171 4.07 -0.04 9.87
N LEU A 172 5.39 0.07 9.91
CA LEU A 172 6.28 -0.63 10.84
C LEU A 172 7.06 0.31 11.76
N GLY A 173 6.89 1.63 11.67
CA GLY A 173 7.63 2.60 12.49
C GLY A 173 7.35 2.54 14.00
N PHE A 174 6.39 1.71 14.43
CA PHE A 174 6.18 1.40 15.85
C PHE A 174 7.11 0.29 16.38
N LEU A 175 7.88 -0.35 15.49
CA LEU A 175 8.82 -1.42 15.80
C LEU A 175 10.27 -0.91 15.77
N GLU A 176 11.16 -1.67 16.41
CA GLU A 176 12.60 -1.47 16.23
C GLU A 176 13.03 -1.76 14.79
N VAL A 177 14.02 -1.00 14.30
CA VAL A 177 14.53 -1.10 12.93
C VAL A 177 14.86 -2.53 12.52
N ALA A 178 15.48 -3.32 13.41
CA ALA A 178 15.84 -4.70 13.10
C ALA A 178 14.62 -5.61 12.85
N LYS A 179 13.49 -5.37 13.55
CA LYS A 179 12.24 -6.08 13.29
C LYS A 179 11.60 -5.57 12.01
N SER A 180 11.55 -4.25 11.77
CA SER A 180 11.00 -3.68 10.55
C SER A 180 11.70 -4.21 9.30
N ASP A 181 13.04 -4.25 9.32
CA ASP A 181 13.89 -4.84 8.27
C ASP A 181 13.54 -6.32 8.02
N GLN A 182 13.36 -7.10 9.10
CA GLN A 182 13.00 -8.51 9.02
C GLN A 182 11.60 -8.71 8.43
N LEU A 183 10.58 -8.00 8.93
CA LEU A 183 9.20 -8.16 8.46
C LEU A 183 9.04 -7.70 7.01
N PHE A 184 9.68 -6.58 6.63
CA PHE A 184 9.67 -6.11 5.25
C PHE A 184 10.31 -7.14 4.32
N THR A 185 11.43 -7.73 4.75
CA THR A 185 12.06 -8.80 3.98
C THR A 185 11.17 -10.02 3.84
N VAL A 186 10.59 -10.50 4.95
CA VAL A 186 9.66 -11.63 4.93
C VAL A 186 8.52 -11.35 3.94
N HIS A 187 7.93 -10.16 4.00
CA HIS A 187 6.90 -9.75 3.04
C HIS A 187 7.37 -9.88 1.58
N LYS A 188 8.53 -9.32 1.23
CA LYS A 188 9.07 -9.42 -0.13
C LYS A 188 9.34 -10.85 -0.57
N LEU A 189 9.88 -11.69 0.32
CA LEU A 189 10.17 -13.10 0.01
C LEU A 189 8.89 -13.93 -0.16
N ARG A 190 7.84 -13.67 0.63
CA ARG A 190 6.55 -14.37 0.49
C ARG A 190 5.78 -13.87 -0.73
N GLU A 191 5.86 -12.58 -1.06
CA GLU A 191 5.31 -12.01 -2.30
C GLU A 191 5.99 -12.61 -3.54
N GLU A 192 7.31 -12.79 -3.50
CA GLU A 192 8.05 -13.50 -4.54
C GLU A 192 7.59 -14.96 -4.68
N ASP A 193 7.44 -15.69 -3.57
CA ASP A 193 7.00 -17.08 -3.63
C ASP A 193 5.57 -17.22 -4.16
N ALA A 194 4.66 -16.29 -3.82
CA ALA A 194 3.33 -16.22 -4.39
C ALA A 194 3.36 -15.95 -5.91
N ARG A 195 4.20 -15.01 -6.35
CA ARG A 195 4.37 -14.66 -7.77
C ARG A 195 4.98 -15.79 -8.58
N ASP A 196 6.01 -16.45 -8.05
CA ASP A 196 6.66 -17.59 -8.67
C ASP A 196 5.68 -18.75 -8.84
N PHE A 197 4.82 -18.97 -7.84
CA PHE A 197 3.76 -19.95 -7.91
C PHE A 197 2.77 -19.64 -9.04
N LEU A 198 2.21 -18.42 -9.06
CA LEU A 198 1.26 -17.99 -10.09
C LEU A 198 1.87 -18.02 -11.50
N THR A 199 3.16 -17.73 -11.62
CA THR A 199 3.89 -17.83 -12.89
C THR A 199 4.05 -19.29 -13.33
N ALA A 200 4.30 -20.21 -12.40
CA ALA A 200 4.47 -21.63 -12.69
C ALA A 200 3.18 -22.31 -13.17
N VAL A 201 2.01 -21.83 -12.73
CA VAL A 201 0.69 -22.27 -13.23
C VAL A 201 0.19 -21.45 -14.43
N GLU A 202 1.07 -20.62 -15.03
CA GLU A 202 0.76 -19.75 -16.17
C GLU A 202 -0.45 -18.82 -15.94
N GLY A 203 -0.77 -18.50 -14.68
CA GLY A 203 -1.95 -17.73 -14.29
C GLY A 203 -3.29 -18.46 -14.46
N ILE A 204 -3.28 -19.76 -14.82
CA ILE A 204 -4.47 -20.61 -14.82
C ILE A 204 -4.47 -21.40 -13.52
N LEU A 205 -5.17 -20.87 -12.53
CA LEU A 205 -5.29 -21.51 -11.23
C LEU A 205 -6.44 -22.53 -11.24
N LEU A 206 -6.13 -23.78 -10.90
CA LEU A 206 -7.10 -24.85 -10.67
C LEU A 206 -7.49 -24.92 -9.18
N ASP A 207 -8.65 -25.51 -8.89
CA ASP A 207 -9.16 -25.64 -7.52
C ASP A 207 -8.19 -26.43 -6.61
N GLU A 208 -7.42 -27.37 -7.17
CA GLU A 208 -6.43 -28.17 -6.45
C GLU A 208 -5.17 -27.37 -6.04
N GLU A 209 -4.95 -26.20 -6.64
CA GLU A 209 -3.78 -25.34 -6.45
C GLU A 209 -4.06 -24.23 -5.43
N ILE A 210 -5.32 -23.88 -5.20
CA ILE A 210 -5.74 -22.90 -4.16
C ILE A 210 -5.16 -23.24 -2.77
N PRO A 211 -5.15 -24.51 -2.29
CA PRO A 211 -4.53 -24.85 -1.01
C PRO A 211 -3.03 -24.53 -0.93
N GLN A 212 -2.33 -24.49 -2.06
CA GLN A 212 -0.91 -24.17 -2.11
C GLN A 212 -0.69 -22.66 -1.94
N LEU A 213 -1.55 -21.82 -2.53
CA LEU A 213 -1.57 -20.37 -2.25
C LEU A 213 -1.97 -20.08 -0.80
N GLN A 214 -2.96 -20.80 -0.26
CA GLN A 214 -3.32 -20.71 1.15
C GLN A 214 -2.13 -21.06 2.05
N ALA A 215 -1.33 -22.08 1.71
CA ALA A 215 -0.13 -22.41 2.46
C ALA A 215 0.93 -21.30 2.45
N VAL A 216 1.09 -20.57 1.33
CA VAL A 216 1.97 -19.39 1.25
C VAL A 216 1.46 -18.28 2.17
N ARG A 217 0.15 -18.00 2.12
CA ARG A 217 -0.53 -17.03 2.97
C ARG A 217 -0.40 -17.36 4.46
N ASP A 218 -0.65 -18.62 4.84
CA ASP A 218 -0.56 -19.06 6.24
C ASP A 218 0.88 -19.05 6.74
N ARG A 219 1.84 -19.37 5.87
CA ARG A 219 3.27 -19.26 6.19
C ARG A 219 3.63 -17.80 6.47
N TYR A 220 3.16 -16.87 5.66
CA TYR A 220 3.39 -15.44 5.88
C TYR A 220 2.86 -14.99 7.24
N GLU A 221 1.61 -15.32 7.56
CA GLU A 221 1.02 -14.99 8.86
C GLU A 221 1.83 -15.56 10.03
N ARG A 222 2.23 -16.84 9.95
CA ARG A 222 3.03 -17.50 10.99
C ARG A 222 4.39 -16.85 11.18
N GLU A 223 5.08 -16.48 10.10
CA GLU A 223 6.41 -15.86 10.17
C GLU A 223 6.34 -14.45 10.78
N LEU A 224 5.32 -13.67 10.42
CA LEU A 224 5.06 -12.37 11.06
C LEU A 224 4.73 -12.55 12.55
N GLY A 225 3.85 -13.50 12.89
CA GLY A 225 3.43 -13.77 14.27
C GLY A 225 4.57 -14.28 15.16
N ALA A 226 5.52 -15.04 14.60
CA ALA A 226 6.70 -15.51 15.34
C ALA A 226 7.70 -14.39 15.65
N ALA A 227 7.74 -13.33 14.84
CA ALA A 227 8.65 -12.19 15.01
C ALA A 227 8.10 -11.08 15.91
N LEU A 228 6.80 -11.13 16.24
CA LEU A 228 6.08 -10.07 16.92
C LEU A 228 5.46 -10.54 18.24
N ARG A 229 5.37 -9.63 19.21
CA ARG A 229 4.49 -9.84 20.37
C ARG A 229 3.02 -9.76 19.93
N ALA A 230 2.11 -10.29 20.75
CA ALA A 230 0.67 -10.28 20.44
C ALA A 230 0.11 -8.86 20.21
N ASP A 231 0.55 -7.87 20.99
CA ASP A 231 0.18 -6.45 20.82
C ASP A 231 0.74 -5.86 19.52
N GLU A 232 1.99 -6.19 19.19
CA GLU A 232 2.65 -5.74 17.96
C GLU A 232 2.01 -6.36 16.71
N PHE A 233 1.63 -7.63 16.79
CA PHE A 233 0.99 -8.35 15.70
C PHE A 233 -0.43 -7.82 15.41
N GLU A 234 -1.21 -7.55 16.45
CA GLU A 234 -2.52 -6.91 16.30
C GLU A 234 -2.40 -5.51 15.71
N GLU A 235 -1.43 -4.71 16.18
CA GLU A 235 -1.15 -3.40 15.60
C GLU A 235 -0.79 -3.48 14.11
N LEU A 236 0.07 -4.45 13.73
CA LEU A 236 0.41 -4.69 12.32
C LEU A 236 -0.84 -5.05 11.51
N ARG A 237 -1.65 -5.99 11.98
CA ARG A 237 -2.88 -6.44 11.30
C ARG A 237 -3.81 -5.27 11.00
N LEU A 238 -4.01 -4.38 11.97
CA LEU A 238 -4.84 -3.17 11.80
C LEU A 238 -4.22 -2.16 10.84
N ARG A 239 -2.90 -1.95 10.86
CA ARG A 239 -2.22 -1.05 9.91
C ARG A 239 -2.27 -1.58 8.48
N LEU A 240 -2.12 -2.89 8.29
CA LEU A 240 -2.32 -3.52 6.99
C LEU A 240 -3.75 -3.34 6.49
N ALA A 241 -4.76 -3.49 7.36
CA ALA A 241 -6.16 -3.23 7.03
C ALA A 241 -6.39 -1.77 6.57
N VAL A 242 -5.78 -0.81 7.27
CA VAL A 242 -5.87 0.62 6.93
C VAL A 242 -5.27 0.88 5.54
N ILE A 243 -4.06 0.37 5.26
CA ILE A 243 -3.37 0.63 3.99
C ILE A 243 -3.99 -0.14 2.82
N GLY A 244 -4.49 -1.35 3.06
CA GLY A 244 -5.09 -2.26 2.07
C GLY A 244 -6.39 -1.77 1.42
N GLY A 245 -6.71 -0.48 1.46
CA GLY A 245 -7.75 0.11 0.62
C GLY A 245 -9.03 0.55 1.33
N GLU A 246 -9.11 0.44 2.66
CA GLU A 246 -10.26 0.94 3.42
C GLU A 246 -9.99 2.27 4.13
N GLN A 247 -8.96 3.06 3.71
CA GLN A 247 -8.77 4.47 4.12
C GLN A 247 -9.97 5.38 3.84
N LYS A 248 -10.98 4.84 3.16
CA LYS A 248 -12.33 5.39 3.00
C LYS A 248 -12.90 5.95 4.30
N LEU A 249 -12.55 5.46 5.49
CA LEU A 249 -13.21 5.89 6.73
C LEU A 249 -12.58 7.12 7.40
N SER A 250 -11.29 7.39 7.20
CA SER A 250 -10.53 8.32 8.04
C SER A 250 -10.88 9.81 7.85
N ARG A 251 -11.63 10.19 6.79
CA ARG A 251 -12.16 11.55 6.56
C ARG A 251 -13.42 11.57 5.67
N ARG A 252 -14.30 10.57 5.76
CA ARG A 252 -15.46 10.52 4.85
C ARG A 252 -16.46 11.62 5.17
N ALA A 253 -16.69 12.47 4.17
CA ALA A 253 -17.83 13.37 3.95
C ALA A 253 -18.93 13.33 5.03
N GLY A 254 -18.67 13.93 6.20
CA GLY A 254 -19.68 14.12 7.25
C GLY A 254 -19.83 13.02 8.31
N VAL A 255 -19.00 11.96 8.33
CA VAL A 255 -18.88 11.04 9.47
C VAL A 255 -17.60 11.37 10.24
N ASN A 256 -17.77 11.93 11.43
CA ASN A 256 -16.64 12.09 12.34
C ASN A 256 -16.36 10.74 13.03
N VAL A 257 -15.14 10.24 12.88
CA VAL A 257 -14.65 8.99 13.48
C VAL A 257 -13.42 9.33 14.31
N THR A 258 -13.46 9.06 15.60
CA THR A 258 -12.30 9.22 16.49
C THR A 258 -11.25 8.14 16.21
N GLY A 259 -10.00 8.34 16.65
CA GLY A 259 -8.96 7.32 16.48
C GLY A 259 -9.30 5.95 17.12
N ALA A 260 -10.03 5.97 18.25
CA ALA A 260 -10.48 4.74 18.91
C ALA A 260 -11.59 4.03 18.09
N GLU A 261 -12.54 4.78 17.56
CA GLU A 261 -13.57 4.21 16.68
C GLU A 261 -12.97 3.69 15.37
N LEU A 262 -12.00 4.40 14.80
CA LEU A 262 -11.30 3.97 13.60
C LEU A 262 -10.62 2.62 13.84
N ARG A 263 -9.92 2.47 14.97
CA ARG A 263 -9.30 1.21 15.37
C ARG A 263 -10.32 0.08 15.45
N GLU A 264 -11.45 0.32 16.09
CA GLU A 264 -12.50 -0.70 16.23
C GLU A 264 -13.11 -1.06 14.86
N ILE A 265 -13.34 -0.09 13.97
CA ILE A 265 -13.86 -0.38 12.63
C ILE A 265 -12.88 -1.28 11.84
N TYR A 266 -11.57 -0.99 11.88
CA TYR A 266 -10.60 -1.87 11.20
C TYR A 266 -10.46 -3.23 11.86
N ARG A 267 -10.71 -3.32 13.18
CA ARG A 267 -10.81 -4.62 13.84
C ARG A 267 -11.97 -5.43 13.26
N LEU A 268 -13.17 -4.84 13.15
CA LEU A 268 -14.32 -5.46 12.51
C LEU A 268 -14.03 -5.87 11.06
N TYR A 269 -13.28 -5.04 10.32
CA TYR A 269 -12.85 -5.37 8.95
C TYR A 269 -11.95 -6.61 8.92
N THR A 270 -10.96 -6.67 9.81
CA THR A 270 -10.04 -7.81 9.90
C THR A 270 -10.69 -9.11 10.38
N ASP A 271 -11.89 -9.03 10.96
CA ASP A 271 -12.68 -10.22 11.35
C ASP A 271 -13.48 -10.80 10.18
N THR A 272 -13.66 -10.04 9.09
CA THR A 272 -14.41 -10.47 7.91
C THR A 272 -13.57 -10.57 6.63
N HIS A 273 -12.33 -10.06 6.65
CA HIS A 273 -11.41 -10.05 5.53
C HIS A 273 -10.04 -10.59 5.89
N ASP A 274 -9.43 -11.28 4.94
CA ASP A 274 -8.08 -11.79 5.06
C ASP A 274 -7.06 -10.76 4.60
N VAL A 275 -6.65 -9.90 5.53
CA VAL A 275 -5.68 -8.83 5.24
C VAL A 275 -4.32 -9.35 4.79
N PHE A 276 -3.95 -10.59 5.14
CA PHE A 276 -2.68 -11.17 4.72
C PHE A 276 -2.74 -11.68 3.29
N ALA A 277 -3.84 -12.36 2.89
CA ALA A 277 -4.07 -12.69 1.49
C ALA A 277 -4.07 -11.43 0.63
N LYS A 278 -4.77 -10.38 1.07
CA LYS A 278 -4.81 -9.09 0.36
C LYS A 278 -3.42 -8.45 0.24
N THR A 279 -2.64 -8.44 1.32
CA THR A 279 -1.27 -7.89 1.34
C THR A 279 -0.35 -8.63 0.36
N LEU A 280 -0.56 -9.93 0.13
CA LEU A 280 0.19 -10.72 -0.85
C LEU A 280 -0.42 -10.70 -2.26
N ASN A 281 -1.48 -9.92 -2.50
CA ASN A 281 -2.27 -9.92 -3.74
C ASN A 281 -2.85 -11.31 -4.10
N LEU A 282 -3.23 -12.09 -3.09
CA LEU A 282 -3.81 -13.43 -3.24
C LEU A 282 -5.31 -13.48 -2.94
N GLU A 283 -5.93 -12.37 -2.51
CA GLU A 283 -7.35 -12.34 -2.13
C GLU A 283 -8.27 -12.81 -3.27
N GLY A 284 -8.05 -12.32 -4.50
CA GLY A 284 -8.80 -12.72 -5.69
C GLY A 284 -8.56 -14.16 -6.14
N GLU A 285 -7.38 -14.70 -5.82
CA GLU A 285 -6.98 -16.06 -6.20
C GLU A 285 -7.50 -17.10 -5.21
N ILE A 286 -7.50 -16.77 -3.92
CA ILE A 286 -7.91 -17.68 -2.83
C ILE A 286 -9.41 -17.64 -2.60
N TYR A 287 -10.02 -16.45 -2.70
CA TYR A 287 -11.43 -16.23 -2.39
C TYR A 287 -12.19 -15.83 -3.66
N PRO A 288 -13.11 -16.68 -4.15
CA PRO A 288 -13.99 -16.31 -5.24
C PRO A 288 -14.79 -15.04 -4.91
N GLU A 289 -15.25 -14.32 -5.93
CA GLU A 289 -16.01 -13.06 -5.80
C GLU A 289 -17.18 -13.19 -4.81
N GLY A 290 -17.97 -14.26 -4.90
CA GLY A 290 -19.09 -14.50 -3.97
C GLY A 290 -18.70 -14.76 -2.51
N MET A 291 -17.44 -15.11 -2.21
CA MET A 291 -16.94 -15.13 -0.82
C MET A 291 -16.50 -13.74 -0.35
N GLN A 292 -15.89 -12.95 -1.24
CA GLN A 292 -15.53 -11.55 -0.94
C GLN A 292 -16.78 -10.72 -0.65
N GLU A 293 -17.82 -10.85 -1.48
CA GLU A 293 -19.12 -10.19 -1.26
C GLU A 293 -19.76 -10.55 0.09
N LYS A 294 -19.57 -11.80 0.56
CA LYS A 294 -20.03 -12.21 1.90
C LYS A 294 -19.22 -11.53 3.00
N GLY A 295 -17.90 -11.39 2.84
CA GLY A 295 -17.03 -10.64 3.75
C GLY A 295 -17.42 -9.16 3.83
N ASP A 296 -17.70 -8.55 2.68
CA ASP A 296 -18.19 -7.17 2.57
C ASP A 296 -19.56 -7.00 3.26
N ALA A 297 -20.52 -7.89 2.97
CA ALA A 297 -21.85 -7.84 3.58
C ALA A 297 -21.78 -8.02 5.11
N ALA A 298 -20.94 -8.94 5.59
CA ALA A 298 -20.71 -9.14 7.02
C ALA A 298 -20.09 -7.89 7.66
N PHE A 299 -19.11 -7.27 7.00
CA PHE A 299 -18.50 -6.02 7.46
C PHE A 299 -19.52 -4.89 7.56
N GLN A 300 -20.36 -4.70 6.54
CA GLN A 300 -21.41 -3.66 6.56
C GLN A 300 -22.38 -3.87 7.71
N GLU A 301 -22.78 -5.11 8.02
CA GLU A 301 -23.67 -5.38 9.14
C GLU A 301 -22.99 -5.12 10.51
N LEU A 302 -21.72 -5.49 10.66
CA LEU A 302 -20.95 -5.17 11.87
C LEU A 302 -20.77 -3.65 12.03
N LEU A 303 -20.45 -2.95 10.95
CA LEU A 303 -20.30 -1.50 10.92
C LEU A 303 -21.61 -0.79 11.28
N ARG A 304 -22.74 -1.26 10.76
CA ARG A 304 -24.08 -0.74 11.08
C ARG A 304 -24.43 -0.89 12.55
N ARG A 305 -24.09 -2.03 13.16
CA ARG A 305 -24.28 -2.27 14.60
C ARG A 305 -23.40 -1.37 15.45
N PHE A 306 -22.15 -1.18 15.05
CA PHE A 306 -21.18 -0.37 15.78
C PHE A 306 -21.50 1.13 15.72
N LEU A 307 -21.77 1.67 14.53
CA LEU A 307 -22.06 3.09 14.33
C LEU A 307 -23.49 3.49 14.73
N GLY A 308 -24.42 2.54 14.69
CA GLY A 308 -25.86 2.80 14.77
C GLY A 308 -26.44 3.29 13.43
N PRO A 309 -27.77 3.26 13.27
CA PRO A 309 -28.43 3.46 11.98
C PRO A 309 -28.19 4.84 11.36
N GLU A 310 -28.17 5.91 12.16
CA GLU A 310 -28.00 7.27 11.65
C GLU A 310 -26.58 7.50 11.10
N ARG A 311 -25.55 7.17 11.88
CA ARG A 311 -24.14 7.33 11.47
C ARG A 311 -23.76 6.34 10.37
N PHE A 312 -24.39 5.17 10.34
CA PHE A 312 -24.22 4.23 9.24
C PHE A 312 -24.79 4.80 7.93
N ALA A 313 -25.99 5.39 7.94
CA ALA A 313 -26.55 6.05 6.76
C ALA A 313 -25.67 7.21 6.27
N ASP A 314 -24.99 7.92 7.17
CA ASP A 314 -23.97 8.90 6.78
C ASP A 314 -22.74 8.26 6.14
N ALA A 315 -22.28 7.13 6.66
CA ALA A 315 -21.15 6.39 6.10
C ALA A 315 -21.47 5.84 4.71
N GLU A 316 -22.71 5.39 4.49
CA GLU A 316 -23.24 4.99 3.18
C GLU A 316 -23.29 6.19 2.21
N ARG A 317 -23.86 7.32 2.64
CA ARG A 317 -23.88 8.54 1.82
C ARG A 317 -22.49 9.00 1.44
N ALA A 318 -21.52 8.91 2.34
CA ALA A 318 -20.16 9.34 2.08
C ALA A 318 -19.42 8.46 1.04
N GLN A 319 -19.99 7.30 0.65
CA GLN A 319 -19.47 6.50 -0.47
C GLN A 319 -19.96 7.04 -1.83
N ASP A 320 -21.14 7.67 -1.84
CA ASP A 320 -21.75 8.22 -3.04
C ASP A 320 -20.93 9.41 -3.57
N GLY A 321 -20.62 9.36 -4.87
CA GLY A 321 -19.88 10.43 -5.54
C GLY A 321 -20.57 11.78 -5.44
N LEU A 322 -21.91 11.81 -5.56
CA LEU A 322 -22.70 13.02 -5.52
C LEU A 322 -22.65 13.70 -4.15
N PHE A 323 -22.68 12.92 -3.08
CA PHE A 323 -22.55 13.44 -1.73
C PHE A 323 -21.14 14.00 -1.50
N ARG A 324 -20.10 13.30 -1.97
CA ARG A 324 -18.71 13.78 -1.88
C ARG A 324 -18.50 15.10 -2.63
N GLU A 325 -19.07 15.26 -3.82
CA GLU A 325 -19.05 16.52 -4.58
C GLU A 325 -19.68 17.68 -3.79
N LEU A 326 -20.86 17.45 -3.19
CA LEU A 326 -21.54 18.44 -2.36
C LEU A 326 -20.72 18.78 -1.10
N PHE A 327 -20.15 17.78 -0.44
CA PHE A 327 -19.35 17.97 0.77
C PHE A 327 -18.05 18.73 0.47
N GLU A 328 -17.26 18.29 -0.51
CA GLU A 328 -15.97 18.91 -0.88
C GLU A 328 -16.14 20.37 -1.36
N SER A 329 -17.19 20.63 -2.14
CA SER A 329 -17.47 21.98 -2.65
C SER A 329 -17.91 22.95 -1.55
N THR A 330 -18.42 22.45 -0.42
CA THR A 330 -18.94 23.26 0.69
C THR A 330 -18.11 23.18 1.97
N GLU A 331 -17.01 22.41 1.95
CA GLU A 331 -16.12 22.23 3.09
C GLU A 331 -15.62 23.59 3.60
N ASN A 332 -15.59 23.78 4.91
CA ASN A 332 -15.21 25.02 5.60
C ASN A 332 -16.08 26.26 5.29
N ARG A 333 -17.26 26.11 4.69
CA ARG A 333 -18.17 27.23 4.36
C ARG A 333 -19.40 27.33 5.25
N GLY A 334 -19.41 26.61 6.38
CA GLY A 334 -20.49 26.67 7.37
C GLY A 334 -21.80 26.01 6.94
N VAL A 335 -21.81 25.23 5.86
CA VAL A 335 -23.00 24.45 5.45
C VAL A 335 -23.20 23.31 6.46
N SER A 336 -24.40 23.24 7.04
CA SER A 336 -24.72 22.19 8.01
C SER A 336 -24.84 20.82 7.33
N LYS A 337 -24.59 19.75 8.10
CA LYS A 337 -24.80 18.38 7.63
C LYS A 337 -26.24 18.14 7.15
N ALA A 338 -27.24 18.66 7.87
CA ALA A 338 -28.65 18.53 7.49
C ALA A 338 -28.93 19.19 6.13
N ALA A 339 -28.36 20.37 5.87
CA ALA A 339 -28.44 21.03 4.58
C ALA A 339 -27.79 20.22 3.46
N LEU A 340 -26.62 19.62 3.71
CA LEU A 340 -25.96 18.74 2.73
C LEU A 340 -26.77 17.50 2.39
N VAL A 341 -27.36 16.87 3.41
CA VAL A 341 -28.27 15.74 3.22
C VAL A 341 -29.48 16.15 2.38
N GLN A 342 -30.11 17.29 2.66
CA GLN A 342 -31.23 17.77 1.85
C GLN A 342 -30.84 18.06 0.40
N ALA A 343 -29.69 18.68 0.18
CA ALA A 343 -29.15 18.94 -1.15
C ALA A 343 -28.87 17.63 -1.92
N TYR A 344 -28.31 16.63 -1.22
CA TYR A 344 -28.04 15.30 -1.76
C TYR A 344 -29.32 14.59 -2.18
N GLU A 345 -30.33 14.53 -1.31
CA GLU A 345 -31.61 13.88 -1.65
C GLU A 345 -32.32 14.59 -2.81
N ALA A 346 -32.29 15.93 -2.86
CA ALA A 346 -32.87 16.68 -3.97
C ALA A 346 -32.19 16.35 -5.31
N ARG A 347 -30.87 16.24 -5.31
CA ARG A 347 -30.08 15.85 -6.49
C ARG A 347 -30.33 14.40 -6.92
N ARG A 348 -30.39 13.48 -5.95
CA ARG A 348 -30.66 12.06 -6.20
C ARG A 348 -32.06 11.85 -6.79
N ALA A 349 -33.07 12.51 -6.22
CA ALA A 349 -34.43 12.49 -6.74
C ALA A 349 -34.52 13.07 -8.16
N ALA A 350 -33.83 14.19 -8.42
CA ALA A 350 -33.77 14.78 -9.75
C ALA A 350 -33.10 13.85 -10.78
N ALA A 351 -32.02 13.16 -10.41
CA ALA A 351 -31.38 12.19 -11.30
C ALA A 351 -32.30 11.02 -11.65
N ALA A 352 -33.04 10.49 -10.66
CA ALA A 352 -34.01 9.43 -10.89
C ALA A 352 -35.16 9.88 -11.82
N GLN A 353 -35.68 11.08 -11.61
CA GLN A 353 -36.74 11.65 -12.45
C GLN A 353 -36.25 11.97 -13.87
N ALA A 354 -35.03 12.46 -14.02
CA ALA A 354 -34.43 12.69 -15.33
C ALA A 354 -34.28 11.38 -16.13
N ALA A 355 -33.85 10.29 -15.47
CA ALA A 355 -33.77 8.98 -16.09
C ALA A 355 -35.15 8.48 -16.58
N GLN A 356 -36.22 8.72 -15.80
CA GLN A 356 -37.59 8.40 -16.22
C GLN A 356 -38.02 9.21 -17.45
N ILE A 357 -37.77 10.53 -17.46
CA ILE A 357 -38.11 11.40 -18.61
C ILE A 357 -37.36 10.97 -19.87
N LEU A 358 -36.07 10.62 -19.76
CA LEU A 358 -35.26 10.17 -20.87
C LEU A 358 -35.69 8.79 -21.40
N GLY A 359 -36.15 7.90 -20.52
CA GLY A 359 -36.60 6.56 -20.86
C GLY A 359 -38.05 6.47 -21.36
N ASP A 360 -38.86 7.53 -21.20
CA ASP A 360 -40.26 7.53 -21.59
C ASP A 360 -40.42 7.69 -23.11
N ALA A 361 -40.80 6.60 -23.78
CA ALA A 361 -41.01 6.54 -25.22
C ALA A 361 -42.21 7.35 -25.74
N GLN A 362 -43.12 7.78 -24.85
CA GLN A 362 -44.30 8.56 -25.23
C GLN A 362 -44.00 10.06 -25.39
N LEU A 363 -42.88 10.54 -24.82
CA LEU A 363 -42.47 11.93 -24.91
C LEU A 363 -41.69 12.21 -26.20
N SER A 364 -42.03 13.30 -26.88
CA SER A 364 -41.22 13.85 -27.97
C SER A 364 -39.90 14.44 -27.45
N ALA A 365 -38.94 14.69 -28.35
CA ALA A 365 -37.66 15.31 -27.99
C ALA A 365 -37.84 16.69 -27.34
N ASP A 366 -38.78 17.49 -27.86
CA ASP A 366 -39.07 18.84 -27.34
C ASP A 366 -39.74 18.78 -25.97
N GLU A 367 -40.67 17.84 -25.75
CA GLU A 367 -41.29 17.63 -24.44
C GLU A 367 -40.28 17.15 -23.40
N ARG A 368 -39.39 16.22 -23.76
CA ARG A 368 -38.28 15.79 -22.88
C ARG A 368 -37.38 16.96 -22.53
N ALA A 369 -37.00 17.78 -23.51
CA ALA A 369 -36.15 18.96 -23.28
C ALA A 369 -36.82 19.94 -22.31
N LEU A 370 -38.12 20.20 -22.48
CA LEU A 370 -38.88 21.11 -21.62
C LEU A 370 -39.00 20.59 -20.19
N LEU A 371 -39.33 19.31 -20.01
CA LEU A 371 -39.43 18.67 -18.69
C LEU A 371 -38.08 18.63 -17.97
N LEU A 372 -37.00 18.30 -18.67
CA LEU A 372 -35.64 18.32 -18.11
C LEU A 372 -35.20 19.73 -17.72
N ALA A 373 -35.53 20.75 -18.52
CA ALA A 373 -35.25 22.15 -18.18
C ALA A 373 -36.01 22.60 -16.92
N ALA A 374 -37.27 22.22 -16.79
CA ALA A 374 -38.08 22.51 -15.60
C ALA A 374 -37.52 21.80 -14.35
N LEU A 375 -37.17 20.51 -14.48
CA LEU A 375 -36.54 19.73 -13.41
C LEU A 375 -35.20 20.33 -12.96
N ARG A 376 -34.37 20.79 -13.92
CA ARG A 376 -33.12 21.48 -13.61
C ARG A 376 -33.35 22.78 -12.85
N ALA A 377 -34.34 23.59 -13.23
CA ALA A 377 -34.67 24.83 -12.54
C ALA A 377 -35.13 24.56 -11.10
N GLN A 378 -36.01 23.58 -10.91
CA GLN A 378 -36.49 23.15 -9.59
C GLN A 378 -35.33 22.64 -8.71
N THR A 379 -34.46 21.79 -9.26
CA THR A 379 -33.30 21.23 -8.54
C THR A 379 -32.32 22.33 -8.14
N THR A 380 -32.03 23.26 -9.05
CA THR A 380 -31.18 24.43 -8.78
C THR A 380 -31.73 25.25 -7.62
N GLN A 381 -33.04 25.50 -7.60
CA GLN A 381 -33.66 26.25 -6.52
C GLN A 381 -33.62 25.49 -5.18
N ALA A 382 -33.82 24.18 -5.18
CA ALA A 382 -33.72 23.35 -3.98
C ALA A 382 -32.29 23.33 -3.41
N LEU A 383 -31.29 23.26 -4.27
CA LEU A 383 -29.88 23.35 -3.89
C LEU A 383 -29.53 24.72 -3.30
N ALA A 384 -29.96 25.80 -3.94
CA ALA A 384 -29.71 27.16 -3.44
C ALA A 384 -30.35 27.40 -2.06
N ARG A 385 -31.57 26.88 -1.83
CA ARG A 385 -32.26 26.98 -0.54
C ARG A 385 -31.58 26.18 0.57
N SER A 386 -31.10 24.97 0.26
CA SER A 386 -30.49 24.08 1.24
C SER A 386 -29.06 24.50 1.59
N LEU A 387 -28.20 24.72 0.59
CA LEU A 387 -26.79 25.05 0.79
C LEU A 387 -26.55 26.52 1.21
N GLY A 388 -27.55 27.39 1.01
CA GLY A 388 -27.38 28.84 1.14
C GLY A 388 -26.51 29.44 0.03
N PRO A 389 -26.39 30.77 -0.03
CA PRO A 389 -25.73 31.46 -1.14
C PRO A 389 -24.25 31.06 -1.26
N VAL A 390 -23.50 31.08 -0.15
CA VAL A 390 -22.07 30.77 -0.15
C VAL A 390 -21.79 29.32 -0.55
N GLY A 391 -22.58 28.37 -0.03
CA GLY A 391 -22.43 26.95 -0.35
C GLY A 391 -22.84 26.63 -1.79
N PHE A 392 -23.95 27.23 -2.25
CA PHE A 392 -24.44 27.03 -3.61
C PHE A 392 -23.50 27.61 -4.66
N ASP A 393 -22.97 28.82 -4.45
CA ASP A 393 -22.01 29.43 -5.38
C ASP A 393 -20.73 28.59 -5.52
N ALA A 394 -20.24 28.04 -4.40
CA ALA A 394 -19.09 27.15 -4.41
C ALA A 394 -19.36 25.84 -5.15
N TYR A 395 -20.54 25.25 -4.95
CA TYR A 395 -20.98 24.06 -5.68
C TYR A 395 -21.10 24.32 -7.19
N VAL A 396 -21.78 25.39 -7.61
CA VAL A 396 -21.97 25.71 -9.03
C VAL A 396 -20.63 26.00 -9.71
N LYS A 397 -19.71 26.67 -9.03
CA LYS A 397 -18.38 26.97 -9.57
C LYS A 397 -17.60 25.71 -9.97
N THR A 398 -17.74 24.62 -9.22
CA THR A 398 -17.01 23.37 -9.47
C THR A 398 -17.83 22.36 -10.28
N HIS A 399 -19.13 22.26 -10.01
CA HIS A 399 -20.01 21.17 -10.49
C HIS A 399 -21.22 21.65 -11.30
N GLY A 400 -21.34 22.96 -11.59
CA GLY A 400 -22.49 23.52 -12.31
C GLY A 400 -22.68 22.95 -13.72
N GLN A 401 -21.58 22.66 -14.42
CA GLN A 401 -21.63 22.01 -15.73
C GLN A 401 -22.11 20.57 -15.64
N GLN A 402 -21.64 19.79 -14.66
CA GLN A 402 -22.10 18.42 -14.42
C GLN A 402 -23.59 18.40 -14.06
N LEU A 403 -24.03 19.29 -13.17
CA LEU A 403 -25.46 19.46 -12.85
C LEU A 403 -26.28 19.70 -14.12
N THR A 404 -25.83 20.63 -14.97
CA THR A 404 -26.49 20.97 -16.22
C THR A 404 -26.57 19.77 -17.15
N ASN A 405 -25.45 19.10 -17.40
CA ASN A 405 -25.37 17.97 -18.31
C ASN A 405 -26.23 16.78 -17.83
N SER A 406 -26.28 16.55 -16.52
CA SER A 406 -27.05 15.43 -15.94
C SER A 406 -28.58 15.61 -16.04
N LEU A 407 -29.05 16.83 -16.29
CA LEU A 407 -30.48 17.20 -16.38
C LEU A 407 -30.79 17.85 -17.73
N SER A 408 -30.10 17.45 -18.79
CA SER A 408 -30.33 17.89 -20.16
C SER A 408 -30.34 16.70 -21.12
N LEU A 409 -30.84 16.90 -22.34
CA LEU A 409 -30.69 15.89 -23.38
C LEU A 409 -29.20 15.60 -23.63
N PRO A 410 -28.81 14.34 -23.92
CA PRO A 410 -27.45 14.01 -24.31
C PRO A 410 -27.05 14.83 -25.53
N VAL A 411 -25.87 15.44 -25.51
CA VAL A 411 -25.33 16.09 -26.71
C VAL A 411 -24.99 14.98 -27.70
N THR A 412 -25.88 14.72 -28.66
CA THR A 412 -25.54 13.92 -29.83
C THR A 412 -24.53 14.72 -30.65
N GLN A 413 -23.24 14.40 -30.53
CA GLN A 413 -22.29 14.85 -31.54
C GLN A 413 -22.72 14.22 -32.86
N PRO A 414 -23.01 15.00 -33.92
CA PRO A 414 -23.24 14.42 -35.23
C PRO A 414 -21.95 13.69 -35.66
N PRO A 415 -22.05 12.55 -36.38
CA PRO A 415 -20.86 11.88 -36.89
C PRO A 415 -20.06 12.87 -37.74
N ALA A 416 -18.77 13.02 -37.41
CA ALA A 416 -17.84 13.83 -38.17
C ALA A 416 -17.69 13.24 -39.58
N GLY A 417 -18.42 13.78 -40.54
CA GLY A 417 -18.32 13.33 -41.92
C GLY A 417 -19.42 13.88 -42.81
N LEU A 418 -19.14 15.03 -43.43
CA LEU A 418 -19.33 15.34 -44.86
C LEU A 418 -19.38 16.87 -45.05
N ILE A 419 -18.21 17.49 -45.02
CA ILE A 419 -18.02 18.77 -45.70
C ILE A 419 -18.06 18.45 -47.20
N ARG A 420 -19.22 18.69 -47.83
CA ARG A 420 -19.34 18.65 -49.29
C ARG A 420 -18.87 20.00 -49.81
N VAL A 421 -17.64 20.03 -50.32
CA VAL A 421 -17.11 21.15 -51.10
C VAL A 421 -17.94 21.27 -52.38
N LYS A 422 -18.41 22.49 -52.67
CA LYS A 422 -18.82 22.90 -54.01
C LYS A 422 -17.80 23.91 -54.53
#